data_AF-A0A9P6SH57-F1
#
_entry.id   AF-A0A9P6SH57-F1
#
_cell.length_a   1.000
_cell.length_b   1.000
_cell.length_c   1.000
_cell.angle_alpha   90.00
_cell.angle_beta   90.00
_cell.angle_gamma   90.00
#
_symmetry.space_group_name_H-M   'P 1'
#
loop_
_entity.id
_entity.type
_entity.pdbx_description
1 polymer ?
#
loop_
_entity_poly.entity_id
_entity_poly.type
_entity_poly.pdbx_seq_one_letter_code
_entity_poly.pdbx_strand_id
1 'polypeptide(L)'
;MNPLFKPTPPISNTTKEEIYKLHRSDSTKHTPRQLGTTYNISIKRVEAILRMKHLEKEMVAEGFVAQENFTKGMEQLMGVKAVRSEAITEPLVDILPQVGSPKFEAVDEDQEFTAVDAAKVLKRRPLAEIKSRMLEEERQNPFKLVDSIKGVLQHEAAPTKAISRNSAEVNPRFKFAFQDTSKNNKGTYIREKDGTLHQVQKA
;
A
#
# COMPACT_ATOMS: atom_id res chain seq x y z
N MET A 1 -21.62 10.70 -25.89
CA MET A 1 -20.16 10.81 -25.66
C MET A 1 -19.93 11.50 -24.31
N ASN A 2 -19.05 10.98 -23.45
CA ASN A 2 -18.80 11.53 -22.10
C ASN A 2 -17.65 12.57 -22.14
N PRO A 3 -17.92 13.88 -21.99
CA PRO A 3 -16.89 14.93 -22.04
C PRO A 3 -16.00 14.98 -20.79
N LEU A 4 -16.42 14.38 -19.68
CA LEU A 4 -15.65 14.34 -18.44
C LEU A 4 -14.54 13.27 -18.49
N PHE A 5 -14.68 12.28 -19.36
CA PHE A 5 -13.67 11.25 -19.53
C PHE A 5 -12.53 11.78 -20.41
N LYS A 6 -11.44 12.19 -19.76
CA LYS A 6 -10.19 12.59 -20.40
C LYS A 6 -9.09 11.60 -19.99
N PRO A 7 -8.67 10.68 -20.88
CA PRO A 7 -7.68 9.68 -20.53
C PRO A 7 -6.34 10.38 -20.26
N THR A 8 -5.79 10.16 -19.07
CA THR A 8 -4.43 10.59 -18.74
C THR A 8 -3.42 9.64 -19.40
N PRO A 9 -2.37 10.16 -20.06
CA PRO A 9 -1.36 9.29 -20.65
C PRO A 9 -0.64 8.50 -19.55
N PRO A 10 -0.24 7.24 -19.83
CA PRO A 10 0.52 6.45 -18.88
C PRO A 10 1.95 6.98 -18.72
N ILE A 11 2.63 6.55 -17.66
CA ILE A 11 4.05 6.86 -17.43
C ILE A 11 4.89 5.95 -18.35
N SER A 12 5.94 6.51 -18.97
CA SER A 12 6.87 5.76 -19.82
C SER A 12 7.62 4.67 -19.05
N ASN A 13 7.96 3.60 -19.76
CA ASN A 13 8.72 2.48 -19.23
C ASN A 13 10.12 2.94 -18.78
N THR A 14 10.72 3.89 -19.49
CA THR A 14 12.02 4.49 -19.14
C THR A 14 11.95 5.19 -17.79
N THR A 15 10.94 6.03 -17.55
CA THR A 15 10.75 6.72 -16.27
C THR A 15 10.44 5.75 -15.14
N LYS A 16 9.63 4.70 -15.40
CA LYS A 16 9.40 3.63 -14.40
C LYS A 16 10.69 2.92 -14.01
N GLU A 17 11.55 2.63 -14.97
CA GLU A 17 12.87 2.02 -14.75
C GLU A 17 13.80 2.96 -13.96
N GLU A 18 13.80 4.25 -14.26
CA GLU A 18 14.56 5.27 -13.50
C GLU A 18 14.11 5.35 -12.04
N ILE A 19 12.80 5.41 -11.79
CA ILE A 19 12.22 5.40 -10.43
C ILE A 19 12.69 4.16 -9.66
N TYR A 20 12.63 2.99 -10.29
CA TYR A 20 13.06 1.74 -9.69
C TYR A 20 14.57 1.75 -9.36
N LYS A 21 15.41 2.18 -10.30
CA LYS A 21 16.87 2.27 -10.11
C LYS A 21 17.24 3.21 -8.97
N LEU A 22 16.62 4.38 -8.88
CA LEU A 22 16.86 5.35 -7.81
C LEU A 22 16.51 4.77 -6.43
N HIS A 23 15.31 4.17 -6.30
CA HIS A 23 14.90 3.51 -5.06
C HIS A 23 15.82 2.35 -4.69
N ARG A 24 16.30 1.57 -5.67
CA ARG A 24 17.20 0.44 -5.43
C ARG A 24 18.60 0.91 -5.01
N SER A 25 19.08 2.06 -5.49
CA SER A 25 20.39 2.59 -5.10
C SER A 25 20.43 3.06 -3.65
N ASP A 26 19.38 3.74 -3.17
CA ASP A 26 19.27 4.18 -1.79
C ASP A 26 17.79 4.29 -1.41
N SER A 27 17.26 3.24 -0.79
CA SER A 27 15.86 3.18 -0.37
C SER A 27 15.53 4.12 0.78
N THR A 28 16.54 4.59 1.53
CA THR A 28 16.35 5.49 2.67
C THR A 28 16.22 6.94 2.22
N LYS A 29 17.01 7.34 1.21
CA LYS A 29 16.90 8.64 0.55
C LYS A 29 15.73 8.64 -0.42
N HIS A 30 15.69 7.71 -1.37
CA HIS A 30 14.68 7.68 -2.42
C HIS A 30 13.41 6.96 -1.97
N THR A 31 12.77 7.48 -0.92
CA THR A 31 11.47 6.96 -0.44
C THR A 31 10.36 7.15 -1.48
N PRO A 32 9.29 6.35 -1.46
CA PRO A 32 8.15 6.54 -2.36
C PRO A 32 7.54 7.94 -2.31
N ARG A 33 7.54 8.58 -1.13
CA ARG A 33 7.13 9.97 -0.94
C ARG A 33 8.07 10.94 -1.67
N GLN A 34 9.38 10.80 -1.51
CA GLN A 34 10.34 11.68 -2.19
C GLN A 34 10.28 11.52 -3.71
N LEU A 35 10.17 10.28 -4.19
CA LEU A 35 10.00 9.97 -5.60
C LEU A 35 8.67 10.54 -6.13
N GLY A 36 7.57 10.39 -5.38
CA GLY A 36 6.27 10.99 -5.72
C GLY A 36 6.34 12.50 -5.89
N THR A 37 7.00 13.20 -4.96
CA THR A 37 7.23 14.65 -5.05
C THR A 37 8.13 15.02 -6.23
N THR A 38 9.17 14.22 -6.52
CA THR A 38 10.12 14.51 -7.61
C THR A 38 9.48 14.33 -8.99
N TYR A 39 8.62 13.32 -9.13
CA TYR A 39 8.00 12.93 -10.39
C TYR A 39 6.54 13.41 -10.53
N ASN A 40 6.01 14.18 -9.56
CA ASN A 40 4.62 14.66 -9.50
C ASN A 40 3.55 13.57 -9.66
N ILE A 41 3.81 12.41 -9.06
CA ILE A 41 2.93 11.23 -9.11
C ILE A 41 2.52 10.83 -7.70
N SER A 42 1.34 10.23 -7.59
CA SER A 42 0.81 9.76 -6.31
C SER A 42 1.73 8.71 -5.67
N ILE A 43 1.83 8.71 -4.33
CA ILE A 43 2.68 7.75 -3.57
C ILE A 43 2.29 6.32 -3.92
N LYS A 44 0.98 6.02 -3.95
CA LYS A 44 0.45 4.69 -4.29
C LYS A 44 0.91 4.23 -5.68
N ARG A 45 1.01 5.15 -6.64
CA ARG A 45 1.50 4.83 -7.98
C ARG A 45 2.99 4.53 -7.97
N VAL A 46 3.79 5.28 -7.21
CA VAL A 46 5.21 4.98 -7.03
C VAL A 46 5.41 3.59 -6.43
N GLU A 47 4.70 3.28 -5.35
CA GLU A 47 4.75 1.95 -4.72
C GLU A 47 4.39 0.83 -5.70
N ALA A 48 3.35 1.03 -6.52
CA ALA A 48 2.97 0.08 -7.55
C ALA A 48 4.05 -0.07 -8.62
N ILE A 49 4.66 1.02 -9.09
CA ILE A 49 5.79 0.97 -10.04
C ILE A 49 6.93 0.16 -9.46
N LEU A 50 7.30 0.42 -8.20
CA LEU A 50 8.38 -0.30 -7.52
C LEU A 50 8.09 -1.80 -7.43
N ARG A 51 6.88 -2.19 -6.98
CA ARG A 51 6.46 -3.60 -6.89
C ARG A 51 6.46 -4.29 -8.26
N MET A 52 5.84 -3.66 -9.26
CA MET A 52 5.73 -4.26 -10.60
C MET A 52 7.08 -4.38 -11.29
N LYS A 53 7.96 -3.38 -11.15
CA LYS A 53 9.31 -3.45 -11.71
C LYS A 53 10.17 -4.48 -11.00
N HIS A 54 10.02 -4.62 -9.70
CA HIS A 54 10.69 -5.67 -8.97
C HIS A 54 10.30 -7.05 -9.48
N LEU A 55 8.99 -7.32 -9.57
CA LEU A 55 8.46 -8.58 -10.12
C LEU A 55 8.94 -8.83 -11.55
N GLU A 56 8.95 -7.80 -12.41
CA GLU A 56 9.49 -7.92 -13.78
C GLU A 56 10.94 -8.40 -13.77
N LYS A 57 11.80 -7.85 -12.90
CA LYS A 57 13.20 -8.30 -12.78
C LYS A 57 13.31 -9.73 -12.23
N GLU A 58 12.46 -10.12 -11.28
CA GLU A 58 12.41 -11.49 -10.79
C GLU A 58 12.03 -12.48 -11.90
N MET A 59 10.97 -12.19 -12.65
CA MET A 59 10.52 -13.04 -13.76
C MET A 59 11.59 -13.16 -14.85
N VAL A 60 12.27 -12.06 -15.19
CA VAL A 60 13.36 -12.07 -16.17
C VAL A 60 14.54 -12.91 -15.65
N ALA A 61 14.85 -12.85 -14.36
CA ALA A 61 15.88 -13.70 -13.76
C ALA A 61 15.51 -15.20 -13.79
N GLU A 62 14.23 -15.53 -13.78
CA GLU A 62 13.70 -16.89 -13.94
C GLU A 62 13.62 -17.36 -15.41
N GLY A 63 14.00 -16.51 -16.36
CA GLY A 63 14.04 -16.83 -17.79
C GLY A 63 12.82 -16.37 -18.59
N PHE A 64 11.93 -15.56 -18.00
CA PHE A 64 10.84 -14.92 -18.76
C PHE A 64 11.38 -13.85 -19.71
N VAL A 65 10.91 -13.86 -20.95
CA VAL A 65 11.29 -12.87 -21.97
C VAL A 65 10.25 -11.76 -22.03
N ALA A 66 10.62 -10.55 -21.60
CA ALA A 66 9.73 -9.39 -21.61
C ALA A 66 9.39 -8.91 -23.04
N GLN A 67 8.12 -8.56 -23.28
CA GLN A 67 7.64 -8.10 -24.58
C GLN A 67 7.87 -6.59 -24.78
N GLU A 68 9.11 -6.18 -25.02
CA GLU A 68 9.47 -4.76 -25.13
C GLU A 68 8.80 -4.02 -26.30
N ASN A 69 8.67 -4.68 -27.46
CA ASN A 69 8.10 -4.07 -28.67
C ASN A 69 6.61 -3.75 -28.48
N PHE A 70 5.89 -4.63 -27.76
CA PHE A 70 4.49 -4.40 -27.44
C PHE A 70 4.34 -3.21 -26.50
N THR A 71 5.17 -3.12 -25.47
CA THR A 71 5.19 -1.98 -24.54
C THR A 71 5.45 -0.66 -25.28
N LYS A 72 6.43 -0.62 -26.18
CA LYS A 72 6.73 0.58 -27.00
C LYS A 72 5.54 0.99 -27.88
N GLY A 73 4.91 0.01 -28.54
CA GLY A 73 3.73 0.27 -29.37
C GLY A 73 2.53 0.81 -28.56
N MET A 74 2.32 0.25 -27.36
CA MET A 74 1.24 0.70 -26.46
C MET A 74 1.49 2.11 -25.92
N GLU A 75 2.73 2.44 -25.57
CA GLU A 75 3.08 3.80 -25.12
C GLU A 75 2.86 4.84 -26.21
N GLN A 76 3.19 4.50 -27.46
CA GLN A 76 2.92 5.36 -28.60
C GLN A 76 1.41 5.57 -28.83
N LEU A 77 0.61 4.49 -28.75
CA LEU A 77 -0.84 4.55 -28.90
C LEU A 77 -1.52 5.39 -27.81
N MET A 78 -1.02 5.31 -26.58
CA MET A 78 -1.58 5.99 -25.41
C MET A 78 -1.04 7.43 -25.24
N GLY A 79 -0.25 7.93 -26.18
CA GLY A 79 0.21 9.32 -26.22
C GLY A 79 1.21 9.68 -25.12
N VAL A 80 2.06 8.74 -24.70
CA VAL A 80 3.10 8.99 -23.71
C VAL A 80 4.09 10.02 -24.25
N LYS A 81 4.23 11.15 -23.56
CA LYS A 81 5.22 12.19 -23.91
C LYS A 81 6.59 11.79 -23.37
N ALA A 82 7.63 11.97 -24.18
CA ALA A 82 9.01 11.57 -23.83
C ALA A 82 9.66 12.45 -22.75
N VAL A 83 9.14 13.65 -22.50
CA VAL A 83 9.68 14.60 -21.52
C VAL A 83 9.01 14.37 -20.16
N ARG A 84 9.81 14.42 -19.08
CA ARG A 84 9.37 14.43 -17.67
C ARG A 84 8.07 15.21 -17.56
N SER A 85 7.00 14.45 -17.33
CA SER A 85 5.65 14.79 -17.74
C SER A 85 5.09 16.01 -17.02
N GLU A 86 5.20 17.18 -17.63
CA GLU A 86 4.34 18.35 -17.32
C GLU A 86 2.85 17.98 -17.42
N ALA A 87 2.53 16.93 -18.19
CA ALA A 87 1.18 16.44 -18.42
C ALA A 87 0.61 15.57 -17.29
N ILE A 88 1.43 15.05 -16.36
CA ILE A 88 0.97 14.17 -15.29
C ILE A 88 1.30 14.87 -13.98
N THR A 89 0.29 15.54 -13.42
CA THR A 89 0.36 16.12 -12.08
C THR A 89 -0.74 15.46 -11.27
N GLU A 90 -0.35 14.68 -10.27
CA GLU A 90 -1.26 14.00 -9.38
C GLU A 90 -1.10 14.50 -7.95
N PRO A 91 -2.18 14.53 -7.17
CA PRO A 91 -2.05 14.72 -5.74
C PRO A 91 -1.16 13.61 -5.16
N LEU A 92 -0.20 14.00 -4.34
CA LEU A 92 0.71 13.05 -3.69
C LEU A 92 -0.08 12.02 -2.85
N VAL A 93 -1.14 12.48 -2.19
CA VAL A 93 -2.09 11.70 -1.40
C VAL A 93 -3.51 12.14 -1.73
N ASP A 94 -4.37 11.19 -2.11
CA ASP A 94 -5.80 11.42 -2.26
C ASP A 94 -6.47 11.49 -0.88
N ILE A 95 -6.63 12.70 -0.36
CA ILE A 95 -7.43 12.94 0.84
C ILE A 95 -8.86 13.23 0.37
N LEU A 96 -9.70 12.20 0.39
CA LEU A 96 -11.13 12.34 0.13
C LEU A 96 -11.85 12.48 1.48
N PRO A 97 -12.13 13.71 1.96
CA PRO A 97 -12.94 13.86 3.16
C PRO A 97 -14.35 13.36 2.86
N GLN A 98 -14.91 12.54 3.75
CA GLN A 98 -16.33 12.20 3.68
C GLN A 98 -17.13 13.47 4.01
N VAL A 99 -17.50 14.28 3.03
CA VAL A 99 -18.32 15.48 3.28
C VAL A 99 -19.77 15.06 3.52
N GLY A 100 -20.36 15.56 4.61
CA GLY A 100 -21.76 15.33 4.95
C GLY A 100 -22.66 16.39 4.31
N SER A 101 -23.87 16.56 4.84
CA SER A 101 -24.70 17.71 4.48
C SER A 101 -23.99 19.03 4.81
N PRO A 102 -24.18 20.09 4.00
CA PRO A 102 -23.66 21.41 4.30
C PRO A 102 -24.19 21.89 5.66
N LYS A 103 -23.31 22.48 6.47
CA LYS A 103 -23.68 23.11 7.75
C LYS A 103 -23.38 24.60 7.68
N PHE A 104 -24.31 25.39 8.20
CA PHE A 104 -24.17 26.82 8.36
C PHE A 104 -24.21 27.12 9.86
N GLU A 105 -23.26 27.90 10.35
CA GLU A 105 -23.19 28.37 11.72
C GLU A 105 -23.16 29.88 11.70
N ALA A 106 -24.03 30.50 12.51
CA ALA A 106 -24.01 31.94 12.69
C ALA A 106 -22.87 32.29 13.65
N VAL A 107 -22.00 33.19 13.22
CA VAL A 107 -20.82 33.65 13.95
C VAL A 107 -20.89 35.17 14.00
N ASP A 108 -20.43 35.77 15.10
CA ASP A 108 -20.41 37.23 15.25
C ASP A 108 -19.49 37.87 14.20
N GLU A 109 -19.81 39.10 13.78
CA GLU A 109 -19.11 39.79 12.69
C GLU A 109 -17.62 40.03 12.99
N ASP A 110 -17.28 40.21 14.27
CA ASP A 110 -15.91 40.47 14.72
C ASP A 110 -15.10 39.18 14.99
N GLN A 111 -15.73 38.00 14.90
CA GLN A 111 -15.08 36.73 15.24
C GLN A 111 -14.44 36.09 14.01
N GLU A 112 -13.13 35.81 14.10
CA GLU A 112 -12.43 35.03 13.08
C GLU A 112 -12.84 33.55 13.13
N PHE A 113 -13.32 33.03 12.00
CA PHE A 113 -13.70 31.63 11.86
C PHE A 113 -12.65 30.85 11.06
N THR A 114 -11.86 30.02 11.75
CA THR A 114 -10.73 29.30 11.15
C THR A 114 -11.10 27.88 10.71
N ALA A 115 -10.19 27.22 9.99
CA ALA A 115 -10.36 25.80 9.61
C ALA A 115 -10.43 24.84 10.82
N VAL A 116 -9.87 25.24 11.97
CA VAL A 116 -9.95 24.47 13.22
C VAL A 116 -11.36 24.56 13.82
N ASP A 117 -11.95 25.75 13.78
CA ASP A 117 -13.33 25.98 14.24
C ASP A 117 -14.32 25.23 13.34
N ALA A 118 -14.15 25.32 12.02
CA ALA A 118 -14.92 24.53 11.07
C ALA A 118 -14.84 23.02 11.34
N ALA A 119 -13.65 22.49 11.67
CA ALA A 119 -13.48 21.08 12.01
C ALA A 119 -14.26 20.72 13.29
N LYS A 120 -14.22 21.57 14.32
CA LYS A 120 -14.96 21.40 15.58
C LYS A 120 -16.47 21.32 15.33
N VAL A 121 -17.00 22.18 14.47
CA VAL A 121 -18.43 22.28 14.12
C VAL A 121 -18.90 21.08 13.30
N LEU A 122 -18.02 20.59 12.43
CA LEU A 122 -18.21 19.35 11.69
C LEU A 122 -18.01 18.10 12.57
N LYS A 123 -17.58 18.25 13.84
CA LYS A 123 -17.19 17.16 14.76
C LYS A 123 -16.10 16.27 14.15
N ARG A 124 -15.10 16.90 13.53
CA ARG A 124 -14.00 16.26 12.80
C ARG A 124 -12.66 16.75 13.31
N ARG A 125 -11.61 16.01 12.96
CA ARG A 125 -10.23 16.47 13.16
C ARG A 125 -9.87 17.52 12.11
N PRO A 126 -9.06 18.53 12.46
CA PRO A 126 -8.52 19.47 11.49
C PRO A 126 -7.72 18.76 10.39
N LEU A 127 -7.76 19.30 9.16
CA LEU A 127 -7.05 18.73 8.01
C LEU A 127 -5.53 18.64 8.25
N ALA A 128 -4.95 19.60 8.97
CA ALA A 128 -3.53 19.61 9.30
C ALA A 128 -3.12 18.38 10.14
N GLU A 129 -3.93 18.01 11.13
CA GLU A 129 -3.70 16.84 11.99
C GLU A 129 -3.85 15.53 11.20
N ILE A 130 -4.81 15.47 10.26
CA ILE A 130 -4.96 14.31 9.38
C ILE A 130 -3.69 14.12 8.54
N LYS A 131 -3.14 15.20 7.98
CA LYS A 131 -1.90 15.15 7.18
C LYS A 131 -0.70 14.72 8.02
N SER A 132 -0.53 15.25 9.23
CA SER A 132 0.59 14.89 10.11
C SER A 132 0.53 13.43 10.51
N ARG A 133 -0.66 12.93 10.88
CA ARG A 133 -0.86 11.52 11.22
C ARG A 133 -0.57 10.59 10.06
N MET A 134 -1.02 10.91 8.84
CA MET A 134 -0.68 10.09 7.67
C MET A 134 0.84 10.02 7.45
N LEU A 135 1.54 11.13 7.65
CA LEU A 135 2.99 11.19 7.56
C LEU A 135 3.67 10.37 8.68
N GLU A 136 3.11 10.35 9.89
CA GLU A 136 3.56 9.48 10.98
C GLU A 136 3.33 8.00 10.67
N GLU A 137 2.15 7.64 10.16
CA GLU A 137 1.82 6.27 9.76
C GLU A 137 2.79 5.75 8.68
N GLU A 138 3.16 6.59 7.71
CA GLU A 138 4.19 6.27 6.72
C GLU A 138 5.60 6.11 7.32
N ARG A 139 5.94 6.89 8.36
CA ARG A 139 7.22 6.74 9.08
C ARG A 139 7.26 5.44 9.88
N GLN A 140 6.15 5.06 10.51
CA GLN A 140 6.04 3.82 11.29
C GLN A 140 6.04 2.58 10.38
N ASN A 141 5.36 2.68 9.24
CA ASN A 141 5.24 1.60 8.27
C ASN A 141 5.91 2.00 6.94
N PRO A 142 7.25 2.05 6.89
CA PRO A 142 7.94 2.37 5.65
C PRO A 142 7.65 1.30 4.60
N PHE A 143 7.53 1.74 3.35
CA PHE A 143 7.39 0.84 2.22
C PHE A 143 8.56 -0.14 2.16
N LYS A 144 8.24 -1.42 2.00
CA LYS A 144 9.20 -2.51 1.82
C LYS A 144 8.89 -3.23 0.52
N LEU A 145 9.93 -3.48 -0.26
CA LEU A 145 9.87 -4.31 -1.44
C LEU A 145 9.90 -5.77 -0.98
N VAL A 146 8.91 -6.56 -1.38
CA VAL A 146 8.82 -7.99 -1.04
C VAL A 146 9.01 -8.77 -2.33
N ASP A 147 10.00 -9.67 -2.32
CA ASP A 147 10.26 -10.64 -3.39
C ASP A 147 9.00 -11.49 -3.57
N SER A 148 8.33 -11.39 -4.72
CA SER A 148 6.96 -11.90 -4.89
C SER A 148 6.94 -13.35 -5.38
N ILE A 149 7.97 -13.78 -6.12
CA ILE A 149 8.00 -15.14 -6.68
C ILE A 149 8.47 -16.18 -5.65
N LYS A 150 9.31 -15.76 -4.69
CA LYS A 150 9.62 -16.55 -3.49
C LYS A 150 8.74 -16.19 -2.29
N GLY A 151 7.90 -15.15 -2.43
CA GLY A 151 7.15 -14.51 -1.36
C GLY A 151 5.67 -14.27 -1.69
N VAL A 152 4.95 -15.31 -2.13
CA VAL A 152 3.79 -15.66 -1.27
C VAL A 152 4.42 -15.74 0.11
N LEU A 153 3.99 -14.92 1.07
CA LEU A 153 4.34 -15.15 2.46
C LEU A 153 4.05 -16.63 2.75
N GLN A 154 5.04 -17.50 2.55
CA GLN A 154 5.43 -18.39 3.60
C GLN A 154 5.68 -17.39 4.73
N HIS A 155 4.62 -17.06 5.47
CA HIS A 155 4.80 -16.86 6.89
C HIS A 155 5.66 -18.07 7.25
N GLU A 156 6.97 -17.88 7.38
CA GLU A 156 7.82 -18.91 7.98
C GLU A 156 7.01 -19.32 9.19
N ALA A 157 6.48 -20.54 9.16
CA ALA A 157 5.41 -20.92 10.06
C ALA A 157 5.95 -20.65 11.45
N ALA A 158 5.40 -19.63 12.13
CA ALA A 158 6.00 -19.12 13.35
C ALA A 158 6.22 -20.31 14.27
N PRO A 159 7.42 -20.47 14.87
CA PRO A 159 7.88 -21.75 15.40
C PRO A 159 6.79 -22.38 16.27
N THR A 160 6.24 -23.49 15.81
CA THR A 160 5.10 -24.14 16.46
C THR A 160 5.58 -25.24 17.39
N LYS A 161 5.17 -25.22 18.66
CA LYS A 161 5.40 -26.32 19.60
C LYS A 161 4.17 -27.22 19.66
N ALA A 162 4.34 -28.51 19.39
CA ALA A 162 3.25 -29.49 19.57
C ALA A 162 2.92 -29.65 21.06
N ILE A 163 1.65 -29.51 21.42
CA ILE A 163 1.16 -29.65 22.80
C ILE A 163 0.54 -31.02 23.01
N SER A 164 -0.44 -31.38 22.18
CA SER A 164 -1.25 -32.58 22.34
C SER A 164 -1.74 -33.11 20.99
N ARG A 165 -2.08 -34.40 20.94
CA ARG A 165 -2.68 -35.04 19.76
C ARG A 165 -3.94 -35.78 20.20
N ASN A 166 -5.08 -35.47 19.58
CA ASN A 166 -6.34 -36.15 19.83
C ASN A 166 -6.92 -36.72 18.53
N SER A 167 -7.00 -38.04 18.42
CA SER A 167 -7.51 -38.74 17.23
C SER A 167 -9.02 -38.57 17.01
N ALA A 168 -9.79 -38.20 18.04
CA ALA A 168 -11.22 -37.94 17.91
C ALA A 168 -11.52 -36.56 17.27
N GLU A 169 -10.53 -35.66 17.24
CA GLU A 169 -10.67 -34.28 16.76
C GLU A 169 -10.01 -34.08 15.37
N VAL A 170 -9.83 -35.16 14.63
CA VAL A 170 -9.27 -35.18 13.27
C VAL A 170 -10.27 -34.56 12.30
N ASN A 171 -9.81 -33.59 11.49
CA ASN A 171 -10.62 -32.98 10.43
C ASN A 171 -9.84 -32.97 9.10
N PRO A 172 -10.26 -33.74 8.09
CA PRO A 172 -9.52 -33.84 6.82
C PRO A 172 -9.62 -32.58 5.95
N ARG A 173 -10.64 -31.74 6.18
CA ARG A 173 -10.99 -30.63 5.29
C ARG A 173 -10.32 -29.32 5.68
N PHE A 174 -10.26 -29.01 6.97
CA PHE A 174 -9.81 -27.70 7.45
C PHE A 174 -8.76 -27.81 8.56
N LYS A 175 -7.85 -26.83 8.58
CA LYS A 175 -7.01 -26.52 9.75
C LYS A 175 -7.73 -25.44 10.56
N PHE A 176 -7.70 -25.53 11.89
CA PHE A 176 -8.32 -24.52 12.75
C PHE A 176 -7.25 -23.71 13.47
N ALA A 177 -7.38 -22.39 13.45
CA ALA A 177 -6.55 -21.50 14.27
C ALA A 177 -7.44 -20.85 15.33
N PHE A 178 -6.99 -20.90 16.58
CA PHE A 178 -7.67 -20.32 17.73
C PHE A 178 -6.77 -19.27 18.36
N GLN A 179 -7.33 -18.11 18.67
CA GLN A 179 -6.62 -17.08 19.42
C GLN A 179 -7.28 -16.94 20.78
N ASP A 180 -6.54 -17.21 21.85
CA ASP A 180 -7.01 -17.00 23.20
C ASP A 180 -6.98 -15.49 23.52
N THR A 181 -8.16 -14.92 23.77
CA THR A 181 -8.34 -13.49 24.08
C THR A 181 -8.24 -13.19 25.58
N SER A 182 -8.01 -14.19 26.43
CA SER A 182 -7.89 -14.00 27.88
C SER A 182 -6.69 -13.12 28.24
N LYS A 183 -6.76 -12.39 29.36
CA LYS A 183 -5.66 -11.52 29.81
C LYS A 183 -4.40 -12.30 30.22
N ASN A 184 -4.58 -13.55 30.66
CA ASN A 184 -3.52 -14.33 31.31
C ASN A 184 -2.76 -15.25 30.33
N ASN A 185 -3.39 -15.72 29.25
CA ASN A 185 -2.78 -16.66 28.30
C ASN A 185 -3.04 -16.26 26.84
N LYS A 186 -2.60 -15.07 26.42
CA LYS A 186 -2.70 -14.63 25.01
C LYS A 186 -1.79 -15.46 24.09
N GLY A 187 -2.29 -16.59 23.62
CA GLY A 187 -1.62 -17.49 22.68
C GLY A 187 -2.44 -17.72 21.41
N THR A 188 -1.75 -18.04 20.31
CA THR A 188 -2.39 -18.56 19.10
C THR A 188 -2.11 -20.05 19.02
N TYR A 189 -3.14 -20.84 18.78
CA TYR A 189 -3.07 -22.29 18.68
C TYR A 189 -3.56 -22.72 17.30
N ILE A 190 -2.87 -23.68 16.69
CA ILE A 190 -3.24 -24.22 15.38
C ILE A 190 -3.48 -25.71 15.55
N ARG A 191 -4.68 -26.16 15.22
CA ARG A 191 -5.00 -27.59 15.10
C ARG A 191 -4.83 -28.04 13.66
N GLU A 192 -3.88 -28.94 13.47
CA GLU A 192 -3.61 -29.59 12.21
C GLU A 192 -4.67 -30.64 11.88
N LYS A 193 -4.72 -31.05 10.60
CA LYS A 193 -5.72 -32.02 10.11
C LYS A 193 -5.67 -33.35 10.85
N ASP A 194 -4.47 -33.74 11.29
CA ASP A 194 -4.19 -34.98 12.03
C ASP A 194 -4.65 -34.94 13.50
N GLY A 195 -5.32 -33.86 13.94
CA GLY A 195 -5.78 -33.66 15.30
C GLY A 195 -4.70 -33.17 16.27
N THR A 196 -3.48 -32.89 15.77
CA THR A 196 -2.37 -32.35 16.56
C THR A 196 -2.58 -30.86 16.82
N LEU A 197 -2.50 -30.46 18.08
CA LEU A 197 -2.57 -29.06 18.52
C LEU A 197 -1.16 -28.49 18.68
N HIS A 198 -0.90 -27.41 17.98
CA HIS A 198 0.33 -26.63 18.03
C HIS A 198 0.09 -25.28 18.71
N GLN A 199 1.01 -24.85 19.57
CA GLN A 199 1.08 -23.47 20.04
C GLN A 199 2.05 -22.69 19.18
N VAL A 200 1.61 -21.57 18.63
CA VAL A 200 2.47 -20.62 17.93
C VAL A 200 3.29 -19.87 18.96
N GLN A 201 4.61 -20.03 18.92
CA GLN A 201 5.49 -19.19 19.73
C GLN A 201 5.51 -17.79 19.11
N LYS A 202 5.33 -16.77 19.94
CA LYS A 202 5.58 -15.39 19.52
C LYS A 202 7.09 -15.25 19.36
N ALA A 203 7.52 -14.92 18.13
CA ALA A 203 8.89 -14.47 17.86
C ALA A 203 9.16 -13.14 18.57
#